data_AF-A0A2E1XIR8-F1
#
_entry.id   AF-A0A2E1XIR8-F1
#
_cell.length_a   1.000
_cell.length_b   1.000
_cell.length_c   1.000
_cell.angle_alpha   90.00
_cell.angle_beta   90.00
_cell.angle_gamma   90.00
#
_symmetry.space_group_name_H-M   'P 1'
#
loop_
_entity.id
_entity.type
_entity.pdbx_description
1 polymer ?
#
loop_
_entity_poly.entity_id
_entity_poly.type
_entity_poly.pdbx_seq_one_letter_code
_entity_poly.pdbx_strand_id
1 'polypeptide(L)'
;MGCILNHCHGDIAMDIVVIGYYATFVAVMIVLSLLSQSRAILTAGFLIALVWLVSILWFFAADMRHYYALALLLDGALAFQFWRMGQREVFPSVLCYLLIGEIIFIVAARAVSLSDFWTIFVLNRIFEAMLLYVIGSAIYRIRTLRAPETHAPEADANRLRFIAG
;
A
#
# COMPACT_ATOMS: atom_id res chain seq x y z
N MET A 1 30.25 -11.83 2.43
CA MET A 1 29.05 -11.77 3.28
C MET A 1 28.92 -10.34 3.75
N GLY A 2 27.97 -9.57 3.20
CA GLY A 2 27.66 -8.26 3.76
C GLY A 2 26.88 -8.48 5.04
N CYS A 3 27.25 -7.78 6.12
CA CYS A 3 26.44 -7.75 7.33
C CYS A 3 26.11 -6.29 7.60
N ILE A 4 24.84 -5.98 7.82
CA ILE A 4 24.37 -4.67 8.28
C ILE A 4 23.69 -4.94 9.63
N LEU A 5 24.06 -4.17 10.66
CA LEU A 5 23.42 -4.23 11.99
C LEU A 5 23.34 -5.65 12.60
N ASN A 6 24.45 -6.39 12.64
CA ASN A 6 24.55 -7.74 13.24
C ASN A 6 23.73 -8.87 12.57
N HIS A 7 23.15 -8.65 11.38
CA HIS A 7 22.55 -9.73 10.58
C HIS A 7 23.35 -9.97 9.30
N CYS A 8 23.87 -11.19 9.16
CA CYS A 8 24.59 -11.64 7.97
C CYS A 8 23.61 -12.38 7.06
N HIS A 9 22.84 -11.62 6.27
CA HIS A 9 22.05 -12.19 5.19
C HIS A 9 23.01 -12.50 4.02
N GLY A 10 23.02 -13.76 3.56
CA GLY A 10 23.76 -14.15 2.34
C GLY A 10 23.34 -13.34 1.11
N ASP A 11 22.13 -12.78 1.15
CA ASP A 11 21.41 -12.17 0.03
C ASP A 11 21.08 -10.67 0.22
N ILE A 12 21.79 -9.93 1.08
CA ILE A 12 21.55 -8.47 1.29
C ILE A 12 21.49 -7.70 -0.02
N ALA A 13 22.31 -8.08 -1.01
CA ALA A 13 22.29 -7.44 -2.32
C ALA A 13 20.93 -7.59 -3.02
N MET A 14 20.31 -8.76 -2.94
CA MET A 14 18.97 -9.00 -3.50
C MET A 14 17.89 -8.25 -2.71
N ASP A 15 17.98 -8.21 -1.38
CA ASP A 15 17.04 -7.46 -0.55
C ASP A 15 17.08 -5.96 -0.87
N ILE A 16 18.28 -5.39 -1.06
CA ILE A 16 18.45 -3.99 -1.48
C ILE A 16 17.85 -3.74 -2.86
N VAL A 17 18.03 -4.67 -3.81
CA VAL A 17 17.43 -4.54 -5.15
C VAL A 17 15.90 -4.54 -5.07
N VAL A 18 15.31 -5.42 -4.26
CA VAL A 18 13.86 -5.49 -4.07
C VAL A 18 13.35 -4.21 -3.39
N ILE A 19 14.03 -3.71 -2.36
CA ILE A 19 13.69 -2.44 -1.71
C ILE A 19 13.79 -1.29 -2.71
N GLY A 20 14.85 -1.24 -3.51
CA GLY A 20 15.02 -0.24 -4.56
C GLY A 20 13.88 -0.26 -5.58
N TYR A 21 13.48 -1.45 -6.03
CA TYR A 21 12.32 -1.64 -6.90
C TYR A 21 11.07 -1.03 -6.28
N TYR A 22 10.72 -1.38 -5.04
CA TYR A 22 9.54 -0.83 -4.37
C TYR A 22 9.64 0.67 -4.08
N ALA A 23 10.84 1.16 -3.75
CA ALA A 23 11.08 2.59 -3.53
C ALA A 23 10.73 3.41 -4.76
N THR A 24 11.03 2.92 -5.96
CA THR A 24 10.66 3.61 -7.20
C THR A 24 9.14 3.69 -7.38
N PHE A 25 8.41 2.60 -7.13
CA PHE A 25 6.94 2.60 -7.21
C PHE A 25 6.30 3.49 -6.15
N VAL A 26 6.81 3.48 -4.91
CA VAL A 26 6.34 4.37 -3.84
C VAL A 26 6.58 5.83 -4.21
N ALA A 27 7.74 6.16 -4.77
CA ALA A 27 8.03 7.52 -5.24
C ALA A 27 7.08 7.94 -6.37
N VAL A 28 6.85 7.08 -7.36
CA VAL A 28 5.89 7.31 -8.46
C VAL A 28 4.48 7.51 -7.91
N MET A 29 4.05 6.67 -6.97
CA MET A 29 2.76 6.79 -6.29
C MET A 29 2.62 8.15 -5.63
N ILE A 30 3.59 8.58 -4.81
CA ILE A 30 3.55 9.88 -4.12
C ILE A 30 3.47 11.04 -5.12
N VAL A 31 4.29 11.04 -6.17
CA VAL A 31 4.27 12.09 -7.20
C VAL A 31 2.90 12.15 -7.88
N LEU A 32 2.34 11.02 -8.29
CA LEU A 32 1.02 10.98 -8.92
C LEU A 32 -0.09 11.37 -7.96
N SER A 33 -0.01 10.96 -6.69
CA SER A 33 -0.95 11.37 -5.65
C SER A 33 -0.96 12.88 -5.45
N LEU A 34 0.21 13.53 -5.42
CA LEU A 34 0.32 14.99 -5.36
C LEU A 34 -0.31 15.66 -6.60
N LEU A 35 -0.05 15.13 -7.79
CA LEU A 35 -0.61 15.65 -9.05
C LEU A 35 -2.11 15.42 -9.18
N SER A 36 -2.68 14.45 -8.49
CA SER A 36 -4.11 14.13 -8.54
C SER A 36 -5.00 15.20 -7.92
N GLN A 37 -4.44 16.08 -7.08
CA GLN A 37 -5.17 17.11 -6.32
C GLN A 37 -6.31 16.55 -5.45
N SER A 38 -6.28 15.25 -5.11
CA SER A 38 -7.18 14.62 -4.16
C SER A 38 -6.56 14.57 -2.78
N ARG A 39 -7.29 15.03 -1.76
CA ARG A 39 -6.84 14.87 -0.37
C ARG A 39 -6.83 13.41 0.04
N ALA A 40 -7.81 12.62 -0.40
CA ALA A 40 -7.86 11.21 -0.04
C ALA A 40 -6.76 10.37 -0.69
N ILE A 41 -6.51 10.53 -2.00
CA ILE A 41 -5.42 9.80 -2.70
C ILE A 41 -4.06 10.24 -2.14
N LEU A 42 -3.89 11.53 -1.83
CA LEU A 42 -2.67 12.04 -1.21
C LEU A 42 -2.46 11.46 0.19
N THR A 43 -3.48 11.48 1.04
CA THR A 43 -3.42 10.93 2.40
C THR A 43 -3.12 9.44 2.36
N ALA A 44 -3.80 8.68 1.49
CA ALA A 44 -3.54 7.25 1.33
C ALA A 44 -2.12 6.97 0.86
N GLY A 45 -1.62 7.72 -0.14
CA GLY A 45 -0.25 7.61 -0.61
C GLY A 45 0.78 7.82 0.52
N PHE A 46 0.61 8.87 1.32
CA PHE A 46 1.50 9.14 2.46
C PHE A 46 1.43 8.08 3.56
N LEU A 47 0.23 7.62 3.91
CA LEU A 47 0.04 6.59 4.93
C LEU A 47 0.68 5.26 4.51
N ILE A 48 0.46 4.83 3.27
CA ILE A 48 1.07 3.61 2.70
C ILE A 48 2.59 3.75 2.66
N ALA A 49 3.13 4.89 2.20
CA ALA A 49 4.56 5.12 2.13
C ALA A 49 5.21 5.12 3.53
N LEU A 50 4.54 5.72 4.53
CA LEU A 50 5.02 5.74 5.91
C LEU A 50 5.07 4.33 6.51
N VAL A 51 4.00 3.55 6.35
CA VAL A 51 3.97 2.16 6.85
C VAL A 51 5.02 1.31 6.16
N TRP A 52 5.15 1.40 4.85
CA TRP A 52 6.19 0.69 4.10
C TRP A 52 7.61 1.04 4.61
N LEU A 53 7.90 2.32 4.86
CA LEU A 53 9.18 2.76 5.38
C LEU A 53 9.45 2.19 6.79
N VAL A 54 8.46 2.24 7.69
CA VAL A 54 8.57 1.67 9.04
C VAL A 54 8.78 0.16 8.97
N SER A 55 8.05 -0.55 8.11
CA SER A 55 8.18 -2.00 7.92
C SER A 55 9.57 -2.38 7.41
N ILE A 56 10.17 -1.62 6.50
CA ILE A 56 11.56 -1.87 6.04
C ILE A 56 12.56 -1.71 7.18
N LEU A 57 12.46 -0.61 7.94
CA LEU A 57 13.37 -0.37 9.04
C LEU A 57 13.26 -1.48 10.09
N TRP A 58 12.04 -1.95 10.34
CA TRP A 58 11.80 -3.03 11.27
C TRP A 58 12.27 -4.40 10.76
N PHE A 59 12.12 -4.66 9.46
CA PHE A 59 12.62 -5.88 8.81
C PHE A 59 14.13 -6.10 9.05
N PHE A 60 14.91 -5.01 9.04
CA PHE A 60 16.35 -5.09 9.33
C PHE A 60 16.69 -5.13 10.83
N ALA A 61 15.76 -4.76 11.70
CA ALA A 61 16.01 -4.59 13.13
C ALA A 61 15.50 -5.75 13.99
N ALA A 62 14.52 -6.52 13.50
CA ALA A 62 13.78 -7.52 14.27
C ALA A 62 13.76 -8.89 13.59
N ASP A 63 13.46 -9.93 14.36
CA ASP A 63 13.19 -11.26 13.80
C ASP A 63 11.85 -11.30 13.04
N MET A 64 11.63 -12.37 12.26
CA MET A 64 10.41 -12.53 11.46
C MET A 64 9.12 -12.56 12.28
N ARG A 65 9.14 -13.06 13.53
CA ARG A 65 7.94 -13.12 14.37
C ARG A 65 7.50 -11.73 14.79
N HIS A 66 8.45 -10.92 15.24
CA HIS A 66 8.21 -9.53 15.61
C HIS A 66 7.90 -8.68 14.38
N TYR A 67 8.43 -9.03 13.20
CA TYR A 67 8.05 -8.40 11.94
C TYR A 67 6.56 -8.58 11.62
N TYR A 68 6.05 -9.82 11.65
CA TYR A 68 4.62 -10.06 11.38
C TYR A 68 3.70 -9.44 12.43
N ALA A 69 4.13 -9.39 13.70
CA ALA A 69 3.37 -8.71 14.74
C ALA A 69 3.25 -7.20 14.45
N LEU A 70 4.34 -6.55 14.02
CA LEU A 70 4.29 -5.14 13.62
C LEU A 70 3.44 -4.94 12.36
N ALA A 71 3.58 -5.81 11.35
CA ALA A 71 2.78 -5.74 10.13
C ALA A 71 1.27 -5.76 10.44
N LEU A 72 0.82 -6.70 11.27
CA LEU A 72 -0.58 -6.77 11.71
C LEU A 72 -1.05 -5.49 12.42
N LEU A 73 -0.20 -4.88 13.24
CA LEU A 73 -0.54 -3.63 13.94
C LEU A 73 -0.65 -2.45 12.96
N LEU A 74 0.31 -2.31 12.05
CA LEU A 74 0.32 -1.23 11.07
C LEU A 74 -0.81 -1.38 10.05
N ASP A 75 -1.04 -2.58 9.54
CA ASP A 75 -2.11 -2.88 8.59
C ASP A 75 -3.49 -2.72 9.25
N GLY A 76 -3.63 -3.13 10.51
CA GLY A 76 -4.85 -2.88 11.29
C GLY A 76 -5.12 -1.39 11.48
N ALA A 77 -4.09 -0.60 11.78
CA ALA A 77 -4.21 0.85 11.88
C ALA A 77 -4.58 1.48 10.54
N LEU A 78 -3.95 1.08 9.43
CA LEU A 78 -4.29 1.56 8.08
C LEU A 78 -5.70 1.15 7.68
N ALA A 79 -6.11 -0.09 7.92
CA ALA A 79 -7.44 -0.59 7.59
C ALA A 79 -8.51 0.23 8.32
N PHE A 80 -8.28 0.53 9.61
CA PHE A 80 -9.17 1.41 10.37
C PHE A 80 -9.23 2.84 9.78
N GLN A 81 -8.09 3.43 9.42
CA GLN A 81 -8.07 4.76 8.80
C GLN A 81 -8.80 4.77 7.45
N PHE A 82 -8.56 3.78 6.61
CA PHE A 82 -9.21 3.66 5.30
C PHE A 82 -10.69 3.32 5.41
N TRP A 83 -11.11 2.54 6.40
CA TRP A 83 -12.53 2.36 6.70
C TRP A 83 -13.20 3.68 7.07
N ARG A 84 -12.57 4.49 7.93
CA ARG A 84 -13.08 5.82 8.30
C ARG A 84 -13.18 6.75 7.11
N MET A 85 -12.14 6.80 6.26
CA MET A 85 -12.17 7.59 5.02
C MET A 85 -13.21 7.04 4.03
N GLY A 86 -13.38 5.72 4.00
CA GLY A 86 -14.31 4.97 3.16
C GLY A 86 -15.79 5.26 3.43
N GLN A 87 -16.12 5.82 4.60
CA GLN A 87 -17.48 6.29 4.92
C GLN A 87 -17.91 7.49 4.06
N ARG A 88 -16.95 8.23 3.50
CA ARG A 88 -17.21 9.45 2.70
C ARG A 88 -16.86 9.27 1.23
N GLU A 89 -15.88 8.43 0.94
CA GLU A 89 -15.33 8.25 -0.40
C GLU A 89 -15.19 6.77 -0.74
N VAL A 90 -15.36 6.39 -2.00
CA VAL A 90 -15.30 4.97 -2.42
C VAL A 90 -13.86 4.47 -2.52
N PHE A 91 -12.92 5.33 -2.90
CA PHE A 91 -11.52 4.99 -3.11
C PHE A 91 -10.85 4.31 -1.88
N PRO A 92 -10.94 4.88 -0.66
CA PRO A 92 -10.30 4.28 0.51
C PRO A 92 -10.88 2.91 0.90
N SER A 93 -12.15 2.65 0.57
CA SER A 93 -12.82 1.39 0.93
C SER A 93 -12.14 0.18 0.30
N VAL A 94 -11.65 0.31 -0.95
CA VAL A 94 -10.92 -0.79 -1.62
C VAL A 94 -9.60 -1.09 -0.91
N LEU A 95 -8.87 -0.06 -0.48
CA LEU A 95 -7.63 -0.22 0.29
C LEU A 95 -7.90 -0.88 1.65
N CYS A 96 -9.01 -0.55 2.31
CA CYS A 96 -9.44 -1.22 3.54
C CYS A 96 -9.63 -2.72 3.33
N TYR A 97 -10.33 -3.13 2.26
CA TYR A 97 -10.55 -4.56 1.98
C TYR A 97 -9.26 -5.31 1.64
N LEU A 98 -8.33 -4.67 0.92
CA LEU A 98 -7.02 -5.26 0.65
C LEU A 98 -6.25 -5.53 1.95
N LEU A 99 -6.22 -4.57 2.87
CA LEU A 99 -5.56 -4.73 4.17
C LEU A 99 -6.24 -5.75 5.06
N ILE A 100 -7.57 -5.82 5.07
CA ILE A 100 -8.29 -6.88 5.79
C ILE A 100 -7.90 -8.26 5.23
N GLY A 101 -7.80 -8.38 3.90
CA GLY A 101 -7.32 -9.59 3.23
C GLY A 101 -5.88 -9.95 3.64
N GLU A 102 -5.00 -8.94 3.70
CA GLU A 102 -3.61 -9.10 4.15
C GLU A 102 -3.54 -9.61 5.60
N ILE A 103 -4.28 -8.98 6.51
CA ILE A 103 -4.37 -9.38 7.92
C ILE A 103 -4.86 -10.82 8.05
N ILE A 104 -5.95 -11.18 7.37
CA ILE A 104 -6.50 -12.55 7.38
C ILE A 104 -5.45 -13.53 6.85
N PHE A 105 -4.75 -13.19 5.77
CA PHE A 105 -3.72 -14.03 5.20
C PHE A 105 -2.55 -14.24 6.17
N ILE A 106 -2.04 -13.19 6.82
CA ILE A 106 -0.97 -13.31 7.82
C ILE A 106 -1.42 -14.26 8.93
N VAL A 107 -2.60 -14.03 9.53
CA VAL A 107 -3.11 -14.86 10.63
C VAL A 107 -3.24 -16.33 10.20
N ALA A 108 -3.81 -16.59 9.02
CA ALA A 108 -3.97 -17.94 8.50
C ALA A 108 -2.62 -18.61 8.21
N ALA A 109 -1.70 -17.90 7.56
CA ALA A 109 -0.35 -18.37 7.26
C ALA A 109 0.41 -18.75 8.53
N ARG A 110 0.29 -17.95 9.60
CA ARG A 110 0.90 -18.27 10.89
C ARG A 110 0.24 -19.46 11.58
N ALA A 111 -1.09 -19.59 11.48
CA ALA A 111 -1.82 -20.72 12.07
C ALA A 111 -1.42 -22.08 11.47
N VAL A 112 -1.12 -22.12 10.16
CA VAL A 112 -0.68 -23.36 9.47
C VAL A 112 0.83 -23.47 9.35
N SER A 113 1.60 -22.58 9.98
CA SER A 113 3.07 -22.52 9.88
C SER A 113 3.59 -22.49 8.44
N LEU A 114 2.94 -21.71 7.58
CA LEU A 114 3.40 -21.46 6.21
C LEU A 114 4.81 -20.85 6.24
N SER A 115 5.66 -21.24 5.30
CA SER A 115 7.04 -20.73 5.23
C SER A 115 7.07 -19.22 5.05
N ASP A 116 8.02 -18.56 5.72
CA ASP A 116 8.18 -17.10 5.66
C ASP A 116 8.40 -16.58 4.22
N PHE A 117 9.07 -17.36 3.37
CA PHE A 117 9.24 -17.04 1.95
C PHE A 117 7.89 -16.83 1.24
N TRP A 118 6.98 -17.81 1.31
CA TRP A 118 5.66 -17.73 0.69
C TRP A 118 4.80 -16.64 1.31
N THR A 119 4.89 -16.44 2.63
CA THR A 119 4.18 -15.35 3.30
C THR A 119 4.63 -13.99 2.76
N ILE A 120 5.92 -13.68 2.82
CA ILE A 120 6.47 -12.41 2.33
C ILE A 120 6.20 -12.21 0.84
N PHE A 121 6.29 -13.26 0.02
CA PHE A 121 5.96 -13.19 -1.39
C PHE A 121 4.53 -12.70 -1.63
N VAL A 122 3.55 -13.29 -0.93
CA VAL A 122 2.14 -12.88 -1.05
C VAL A 122 1.90 -11.48 -0.52
N LEU A 123 2.48 -11.11 0.62
CA LEU A 123 2.38 -9.74 1.17
C LEU A 123 2.91 -8.71 0.16
N ASN A 124 4.05 -8.99 -0.46
CA ASN A 124 4.60 -8.15 -1.52
C ASN A 124 3.66 -8.03 -2.74
N ARG A 125 2.93 -9.09 -3.13
CA ARG A 125 1.94 -9.00 -4.22
C ARG A 125 0.72 -8.17 -3.83
N ILE A 126 0.24 -8.27 -2.60
CA ILE A 126 -0.86 -7.44 -2.09
C ILE A 126 -0.44 -5.98 -2.03
N PHE A 127 0.78 -5.71 -1.55
CA PHE A 127 1.37 -4.39 -1.54
C PHE A 127 1.47 -3.78 -2.95
N GLU A 128 1.92 -4.55 -3.95
CA GLU A 128 1.89 -4.12 -5.35
C GLU A 128 0.48 -3.77 -5.83
N ALA A 129 -0.51 -4.58 -5.49
CA ALA A 129 -1.90 -4.29 -5.84
C ALA A 129 -2.38 -2.97 -5.22
N MET A 130 -2.01 -2.68 -3.96
CA MET A 130 -2.29 -1.40 -3.32
C MET A 130 -1.60 -0.24 -4.05
N LEU A 131 -0.31 -0.35 -4.36
CA LEU A 131 0.43 0.69 -5.09
C LEU A 131 -0.18 0.97 -6.46
N LEU A 132 -0.44 -0.09 -7.24
CA LEU A 132 -1.05 0.03 -8.57
C LEU A 132 -2.47 0.60 -8.48
N TYR A 133 -3.23 0.27 -7.45
CA TYR A 133 -4.56 0.84 -7.23
C TYR A 133 -4.50 2.34 -6.96
N VAL A 134 -3.58 2.81 -6.10
CA VAL A 134 -3.40 4.24 -5.83
C VAL A 134 -2.90 4.98 -7.07
N ILE A 135 -1.88 4.43 -7.75
CA ILE A 135 -1.33 4.97 -9.01
C ILE A 135 -2.43 5.08 -10.08
N GLY A 136 -3.19 4.00 -10.30
CA GLY A 136 -4.27 3.97 -11.28
C GLY A 136 -5.38 4.97 -10.95
N SER A 137 -5.75 5.09 -9.68
CA SER A 137 -6.74 6.06 -9.19
C SER A 137 -6.27 7.50 -9.40
N ALA A 138 -4.99 7.79 -9.12
CA ALA A 138 -4.39 9.08 -9.37
C ALA A 138 -4.37 9.42 -10.87
N ILE A 139 -3.93 8.50 -11.72
CA ILE A 139 -3.92 8.68 -13.18
C ILE A 139 -5.34 8.92 -13.72
N TYR A 140 -6.31 8.11 -13.27
CA TYR A 140 -7.71 8.27 -13.67
C TYR A 140 -8.21 9.67 -13.35
N ARG A 141 -7.99 10.13 -12.11
CA ARG A 141 -8.40 11.46 -11.67
C ARG A 141 -7.72 12.59 -12.44
N ILE A 142 -6.41 12.49 -12.67
CA ILE A 142 -5.66 13.49 -13.47
C ILE A 142 -6.24 13.57 -14.89
N ARG A 143 -6.56 12.44 -15.51
CA ARG A 143 -7.18 12.40 -16.84
C ARG A 143 -8.58 12.99 -16.84
N THR A 144 -9.40 12.71 -15.83
CA THR A 144 -10.76 13.29 -15.73
C THR A 144 -10.74 14.79 -15.50
N LEU A 145 -9.78 15.32 -14.73
CA LEU A 145 -9.63 16.76 -14.51
C LEU A 145 -9.17 17.51 -15.77
N ARG A 146 -8.48 16.82 -16.70
CA ARG A 146 -7.95 17.41 -17.94
C ARG A 146 -8.86 17.21 -19.16
N ALA A 147 -9.95 16.45 -19.02
CA ALA A 147 -10.87 16.22 -20.12
C ALA A 147 -11.70 17.50 -20.39
N PRO A 148 -11.80 17.97 -21.64
CA PRO A 148 -12.68 19.09 -21.99
C PRO A 148 -14.14 18.71 -21.71
N GLU A 149 -14.96 19.67 -21.27
CA GLU A 149 -16.38 19.55 -20.87
C GLU A 149 -17.36 19.12 -22.00
N THR A 150 -16.89 18.38 -22.99
CA THR A 150 -17.71 17.83 -24.05
C THR A 150 -18.40 16.55 -23.57
N HIS A 151 -19.67 16.72 -23.21
CA HIS A 151 -20.65 15.69 -22.85
C HIS A 151 -20.40 15.01 -21.50
N ALA A 152 -20.87 15.63 -20.40
CA ALA A 152 -21.09 14.92 -19.15
C ALA A 152 -22.27 13.95 -19.32
N PRO A 153 -22.05 12.62 -19.35
CA PRO A 153 -23.14 11.67 -19.17
C PRO A 153 -23.64 11.81 -17.73
N GLU A 154 -24.92 11.50 -17.47
CA GLU A 154 -25.48 11.40 -16.12
C GLU A 154 -24.46 10.74 -15.18
N ALA A 155 -23.90 11.55 -14.29
CA ALA A 155 -22.78 11.13 -13.47
C ALA A 155 -23.32 10.16 -12.43
N ASP A 156 -23.02 8.86 -12.62
CA ASP A 156 -23.26 7.83 -11.61
C ASP A 156 -22.75 8.34 -10.24
N ALA A 157 -23.56 8.25 -9.20
CA ALA A 157 -23.30 8.83 -7.89
C ALA A 157 -21.94 8.36 -7.31
N ASN A 158 -21.52 7.16 -7.71
CA ASN A 158 -20.21 6.59 -7.36
C ASN A 158 -19.04 7.31 -8.05
N ARG A 159 -19.22 7.75 -9.31
CA ARG A 159 -18.23 8.52 -10.05
C ARG A 159 -18.02 9.91 -9.41
N LEU A 160 -19.10 10.55 -8.98
CA LEU A 160 -19.02 11.82 -8.24
C LEU A 160 -18.31 11.65 -6.89
N ARG A 161 -18.60 10.57 -6.14
CA ARG A 161 -17.94 10.26 -4.86
C ARG A 161 -16.46 9.88 -5.01
N PHE A 162 -16.04 9.41 -6.18
CA PHE A 162 -14.64 9.12 -6.47
C PHE A 162 -13.87 10.39 -6.90
N ILE A 163 -14.51 11.30 -7.63
CA ILE A 163 -13.88 12.52 -8.17
C ILE A 163 -13.84 13.66 -7.13
N ALA A 164 -14.83 13.76 -6.23
CA ALA A 164 -14.99 14.88 -5.30
C ALA A 164 -14.00 14.92 -4.10
N GLY A 165 -13.14 13.90 -3.95
CA GLY A 165 -12.13 13.84 -2.87
C GLY A 165 -10.96 14.79 -3.03
#